data_AF-A0A2E6NF94-F1
#
_entry.id   AF-A0A2E6NF94-F1
#
_cell.length_a   1.000
_cell.length_b   1.000
_cell.length_c   1.000
_cell.angle_alpha   90.00
_cell.angle_beta   90.00
_cell.angle_gamma   90.00
#
_symmetry.space_group_name_H-M   'P 1'
#
loop_
_entity.id
_entity.type
_entity.pdbx_description
1 polymer ?
#
loop_
_entity_poly.entity_id
_entity_poly.type
_entity_poly.pdbx_seq_one_letter_code
_entity_poly.pdbx_strand_id
1 'polypeptide(L)'
;MLFYLGYLIILITILAKKEYDVEIRWQGKSFFEVSSAYGNILINPSENNSEATQLFSGFNLNPYKEKKVNIIDSPGEYEVKGIAIRGIPSPLTDPSLSRDINVLYVVDLEDVRLGVLGYPGHELSAQVMQQIGKIDVLIVDGSTTNLEINELASMIRSLESKIVLISNYNASKLLVELGIKEPTIEKKISITKSNISEDQKIILLEN
;
A
#
# COMPACT_ATOMS: atom_id res chain seq x y z
N MET A 1 -6.47 43.78 -19.41
CA MET A 1 -5.41 42.88 -19.91
C MET A 1 -4.67 42.16 -18.76
N LEU A 2 -4.20 42.86 -17.73
CA LEU A 2 -3.53 42.26 -16.54
C LEU A 2 -4.41 41.29 -15.73
N PHE A 3 -5.71 41.55 -15.60
CA PHE A 3 -6.64 40.66 -14.88
C PHE A 3 -6.83 39.28 -15.52
N TYR A 4 -6.76 39.21 -16.86
CA TYR A 4 -6.88 37.95 -17.59
C TYR A 4 -5.61 37.10 -17.44
N LEU A 5 -4.45 37.75 -17.41
CA LEU A 5 -3.17 37.08 -17.22
C LEU A 5 -3.05 36.50 -15.80
N GLY A 6 -3.51 37.23 -14.78
CA GLY A 6 -3.55 36.74 -13.40
C GLY A 6 -4.51 35.56 -13.22
N TYR A 7 -5.71 35.63 -13.80
CA TYR A 7 -6.66 34.51 -13.76
C TYR A 7 -6.14 33.29 -14.53
N LEU A 8 -5.51 33.49 -15.68
CA LEU A 8 -4.91 32.42 -16.48
C LEU A 8 -3.73 31.77 -15.75
N ILE A 9 -2.88 32.54 -15.06
CA ILE A 9 -1.79 31.99 -14.24
C ILE A 9 -2.35 31.19 -13.07
N ILE A 10 -3.36 31.71 -12.35
CA ILE A 10 -4.03 30.99 -11.26
C ILE A 10 -4.70 29.72 -11.79
N LEU A 11 -5.37 29.77 -12.95
CA LEU A 11 -5.97 28.60 -13.58
C LEU A 11 -4.90 27.59 -14.01
N ILE A 12 -3.76 28.03 -14.54
CA ILE A 12 -2.63 27.17 -14.94
C ILE A 12 -1.95 26.55 -13.71
N THR A 13 -1.84 27.27 -12.60
CA THR A 13 -1.32 26.71 -11.33
C THR A 13 -2.30 25.74 -10.70
N ILE A 14 -3.62 25.99 -10.79
CA ILE A 14 -4.67 25.04 -10.38
C ILE A 14 -4.72 23.84 -11.32
N LEU A 15 -4.39 24.04 -12.61
CA LEU A 15 -4.24 23.02 -13.66
C LEU A 15 -2.81 22.46 -13.74
N ALA A 16 -1.97 22.65 -12.71
CA ALA A 16 -0.76 21.86 -12.55
C ALA A 16 -1.20 20.42 -12.26
N LYS A 17 -1.59 19.74 -13.34
CA LYS A 17 -1.95 18.33 -13.40
C LYS A 17 -0.81 17.60 -12.74
N LYS A 18 -1.09 16.79 -11.71
CA LYS A 18 -0.09 15.87 -11.19
C LYS A 18 0.49 15.12 -12.39
N GLU A 19 1.81 15.12 -12.54
CA GLU A 19 2.50 14.36 -13.59
C GLU A 19 2.42 12.84 -13.34
N TYR A 20 1.79 12.44 -12.23
CA TYR A 20 1.62 11.08 -11.76
C TYR A 20 0.19 10.83 -11.31
N ASP A 21 -0.27 9.60 -11.47
CA ASP A 21 -1.59 9.15 -11.01
C ASP A 21 -1.53 8.92 -9.49
N VAL A 22 -0.44 8.32 -9.01
CA VAL A 22 -0.22 7.98 -7.59
C VAL A 22 1.20 8.33 -7.16
N GLU A 23 1.37 9.00 -6.01
CA GLU A 23 2.66 9.12 -5.31
C GLU A 23 2.62 8.34 -4.01
N ILE A 24 3.63 7.52 -3.74
CA ILE A 24 3.76 6.72 -2.51
C ILE A 24 5.02 7.14 -1.78
N ARG A 25 4.89 7.45 -0.49
CA ARG A 25 5.98 7.87 0.39
C ARG A 25 6.02 6.97 1.62
N TRP A 26 7.20 6.51 1.98
CA TRP A 26 7.40 5.85 3.27
C TRP A 26 7.69 6.91 4.34
N GLN A 27 6.98 6.84 5.46
CA GLN A 27 7.08 7.80 6.56
C GLN A 27 7.78 7.19 7.79
N GLY A 28 8.21 5.92 7.70
CA GLY A 28 8.87 5.18 8.77
C GLY A 28 8.01 4.04 9.33
N LYS A 29 8.66 3.01 9.88
CA LYS A 29 8.01 1.78 10.37
C LYS A 29 7.09 1.18 9.28
N SER A 30 5.80 1.06 9.59
CA SER A 30 4.75 0.54 8.70
C SER A 30 3.93 1.65 8.03
N PHE A 31 4.27 2.92 8.26
CA PHE A 31 3.51 4.06 7.79
C PHE A 31 3.87 4.42 6.35
N PHE A 32 2.89 4.35 5.46
CA PHE A 32 2.97 4.88 4.10
C PHE A 32 1.89 5.93 3.84
N GLU A 33 2.24 6.95 3.07
CA GLU A 33 1.30 7.91 2.54
C GLU A 33 1.17 7.71 1.04
N VAL A 34 -0.08 7.53 0.59
CA VAL A 34 -0.45 7.33 -0.81
C VAL A 34 -1.29 8.52 -1.24
N SER A 35 -0.79 9.30 -2.19
CA SER A 35 -1.41 10.54 -2.67
C SER A 35 -1.93 10.36 -4.10
N SER A 36 -3.24 10.52 -4.31
CA SER A 36 -3.91 10.43 -5.64
C SER A 36 -4.68 11.71 -5.97
N ALA A 37 -5.40 11.78 -7.10
CA ALA A 37 -6.31 12.89 -7.37
C ALA A 37 -7.54 12.92 -6.43
N TYR A 38 -7.94 11.77 -5.88
CA TYR A 38 -9.10 11.62 -4.99
C TYR A 38 -8.79 11.92 -3.51
N GLY A 39 -7.51 12.17 -3.20
CA GLY A 39 -7.02 12.50 -1.87
C GLY A 39 -5.94 11.54 -1.37
N ASN A 40 -5.61 11.69 -0.09
CA ASN A 40 -4.55 10.91 0.56
C ASN A 40 -5.15 9.72 1.31
N ILE A 41 -4.48 8.58 1.15
CA ILE A 41 -4.67 7.38 1.96
C ILE A 41 -3.42 7.19 2.81
N LEU A 42 -3.60 7.03 4.11
CA LEU A 42 -2.53 6.73 5.04
C LEU A 42 -2.63 5.26 5.45
N ILE A 43 -1.58 4.49 5.22
CA ILE A 43 -1.49 3.09 5.61
C ILE A 43 -0.74 3.03 6.93
N ASN A 44 -1.33 2.45 7.96
CA ASN A 44 -0.80 2.35 9.33
C ASN A 44 -0.18 3.66 9.86
N PRO A 45 -0.92 4.79 9.80
CA PRO A 45 -0.39 6.06 10.29
C PRO A 45 -0.06 5.99 11.79
N SER A 46 1.02 6.67 12.18
CA SER A 46 1.40 6.79 13.59
C SER A 46 0.52 7.78 14.37
N GLU A 47 -0.08 8.74 13.67
CA GLU A 47 -0.93 9.80 14.24
C GLU A 47 -2.26 9.90 13.47
N ASN A 48 -3.33 10.24 14.19
CA ASN A 48 -4.66 10.28 13.59
C ASN A 48 -4.77 11.50 12.68
N ASN A 49 -5.26 11.30 11.47
CA ASN A 49 -5.56 12.37 10.54
C ASN A 49 -7.04 12.31 10.12
N SER A 50 -7.86 13.28 10.52
CA SER A 50 -9.29 13.31 10.19
C SER A 50 -9.60 13.54 8.72
N GLU A 51 -8.66 14.12 7.97
CA GLU A 51 -8.88 14.56 6.59
C GLU A 51 -8.57 13.44 5.57
N ALA A 52 -7.72 12.48 5.96
CA ALA A 52 -7.27 11.38 5.12
C ALA A 52 -8.03 10.08 5.42
N THR A 53 -8.15 9.21 4.42
CA THR A 53 -8.59 7.83 4.63
C THR A 53 -7.44 7.06 5.29
N GLN A 54 -7.69 6.35 6.38
CA GLN A 54 -6.67 5.65 7.15
C GLN A 54 -6.94 4.15 7.10
N LEU A 55 -5.99 3.38 6.57
CA LEU A 55 -6.05 1.93 6.48
C LEU A 55 -5.13 1.32 7.53
N PHE A 56 -5.67 0.44 8.39
CA PHE A 56 -4.88 -0.36 9.30
C PHE A 56 -4.73 -1.77 8.74
N SER A 57 -3.63 -2.01 8.04
CA SER A 57 -3.31 -3.28 7.38
C SER A 57 -2.33 -4.08 8.22
N GLY A 58 -2.77 -5.23 8.71
CA GLY A 58 -2.07 -5.98 9.74
C GLY A 58 -3.06 -6.46 10.80
N PHE A 59 -2.52 -6.77 11.98
CA PHE A 59 -3.29 -7.22 13.13
C PHE A 59 -3.08 -6.27 14.32
N ASN A 60 -4.16 -5.86 14.97
CA ASN A 60 -4.15 -4.97 16.15
C ASN A 60 -3.34 -3.67 15.98
N LEU A 61 -3.32 -3.11 14.76
CA LEU A 61 -2.54 -1.91 14.48
C LEU A 61 -3.28 -0.61 14.74
N ASN A 62 -4.62 -0.60 14.79
CA ASN A 62 -5.39 0.60 15.07
C ASN A 62 -5.29 0.94 16.57
N PRO A 63 -4.57 2.00 16.98
CA PRO A 63 -4.45 2.36 18.38
C PRO A 63 -5.64 3.21 18.87
N TYR A 64 -6.55 3.60 17.95
CA TYR A 64 -7.64 4.53 18.25
C TYR A 64 -8.87 3.78 18.78
N LYS A 65 -9.32 4.18 19.98
CA LYS A 65 -10.51 3.60 20.63
C LYS A 65 -11.82 3.99 19.96
N GLU A 66 -11.85 5.14 19.28
CA GLU A 66 -13.04 5.64 18.60
C GLU A 66 -12.94 5.38 17.10
N LYS A 67 -13.88 4.60 16.57
CA LYS A 67 -13.96 4.30 15.14
C LYS A 67 -14.55 5.50 14.40
N LYS A 68 -13.69 6.25 13.69
CA LYS A 68 -14.11 7.36 12.82
C LYS A 68 -14.42 6.85 11.41
N VAL A 69 -15.27 7.56 10.67
CA VAL A 69 -15.72 7.18 9.32
C VAL A 69 -14.57 7.04 8.32
N ASN A 70 -13.47 7.76 8.54
CA ASN A 70 -12.28 7.71 7.71
C ASN A 70 -11.27 6.62 8.11
N ILE A 71 -11.58 5.78 9.11
CA ILE A 71 -10.71 4.69 9.58
C ILE A 71 -11.28 3.36 9.11
N ILE A 72 -10.44 2.58 8.43
CA ILE A 72 -10.73 1.23 7.96
C ILE A 72 -9.71 0.28 8.58
N ASP A 73 -10.19 -0.59 9.46
CA ASP A 73 -9.38 -1.49 10.28
C ASP A 73 -9.94 -2.92 10.32
N SER A 74 -10.87 -3.24 9.41
CA SER A 74 -11.54 -4.54 9.35
C SER A 74 -11.73 -4.99 7.90
N PRO A 75 -11.84 -6.31 7.67
CA PRO A 75 -12.24 -6.84 6.37
C PRO A 75 -13.59 -6.28 5.90
N GLY A 76 -13.80 -6.19 4.60
CA GLY A 76 -15.02 -5.67 3.99
C GLY A 76 -14.77 -4.92 2.69
N GLU A 77 -15.85 -4.50 2.05
CA GLU A 77 -15.80 -3.62 0.89
C GLU A 77 -16.18 -2.21 1.32
N TYR A 78 -15.39 -1.23 0.89
CA TYR A 78 -15.54 0.17 1.25
C TYR A 78 -15.40 1.03 0.00
N GLU A 79 -16.09 2.15 -0.01
CA GLU A 79 -15.90 3.21 -1.01
C GLU A 79 -15.76 4.53 -0.27
N VAL A 80 -14.60 5.18 -0.42
CA VAL A 80 -14.32 6.45 0.25
C VAL A 80 -13.84 7.46 -0.77
N LYS A 81 -14.58 8.56 -0.94
CA LYS A 81 -14.26 9.63 -1.91
C LYS A 81 -14.08 9.09 -3.35
N GLY A 82 -14.86 8.08 -3.73
CA GLY A 82 -14.80 7.43 -5.04
C GLY A 82 -13.66 6.41 -5.21
N ILE A 83 -12.89 6.14 -4.16
CA ILE A 83 -11.85 5.11 -4.14
C ILE A 83 -12.46 3.82 -3.62
N ALA A 84 -12.42 2.75 -4.44
CA ALA A 84 -12.84 1.42 -4.03
C ALA A 84 -11.73 0.73 -3.23
N ILE A 85 -12.09 0.18 -2.06
CA ILE A 85 -11.16 -0.44 -1.12
C ILE A 85 -11.75 -1.78 -0.67
N ARG A 86 -10.96 -2.85 -0.80
CA ARG A 86 -11.35 -4.20 -0.41
C ARG A 86 -10.40 -4.71 0.66
N GLY A 87 -10.90 -4.85 1.88
CA GLY A 87 -10.22 -5.48 3.01
C GLY A 87 -10.46 -6.99 3.00
N ILE A 88 -9.41 -7.77 2.77
CA ILE A 88 -9.46 -9.22 2.64
C ILE A 88 -8.88 -9.84 3.93
N PRO A 89 -9.62 -10.71 4.62
CA PRO A 89 -9.13 -11.35 5.83
C PRO A 89 -8.09 -12.42 5.51
N SER A 90 -6.98 -12.42 6.24
CA SER A 90 -5.97 -13.48 6.27
C SER A 90 -5.65 -13.80 7.73
N PRO A 91 -6.22 -14.88 8.30
CA PRO A 91 -5.97 -15.25 9.69
C PRO A 91 -4.47 -15.40 9.97
N LEU A 92 -4.00 -15.06 11.18
CA LEU A 92 -2.58 -15.26 11.50
C LEU A 92 -2.23 -16.72 11.76
N THR A 93 -3.19 -17.49 12.28
CA THR A 93 -3.04 -18.91 12.62
C THR A 93 -4.36 -19.63 12.36
N ASP A 94 -4.43 -20.92 12.71
CA ASP A 94 -5.71 -21.63 12.72
C ASP A 94 -6.74 -20.87 13.57
N PRO A 95 -7.96 -20.62 13.05
CA PRO A 95 -9.04 -19.97 13.80
C PRO A 95 -9.40 -20.64 15.14
N SER A 96 -9.07 -21.92 15.32
CA SER A 96 -9.25 -22.62 16.60
C SER A 96 -8.24 -22.21 17.67
N LEU A 97 -7.08 -21.66 17.27
CA LEU A 97 -5.99 -21.26 18.15
C LEU A 97 -6.04 -19.76 18.47
N SER A 98 -6.35 -18.94 17.48
CA SER A 98 -6.47 -17.49 17.67
C SER A 98 -7.53 -16.90 16.74
N ARG A 99 -8.12 -15.77 17.17
CA ARG A 99 -9.04 -14.95 16.36
C ARG A 99 -8.32 -13.77 15.69
N ASP A 100 -7.00 -13.77 15.73
CA ASP A 100 -6.19 -12.70 15.21
C ASP A 100 -6.12 -12.77 13.68
N ILE A 101 -6.46 -11.66 13.03
CA ILE A 101 -6.61 -11.58 11.58
C ILE A 101 -5.73 -10.45 11.06
N ASN A 102 -4.88 -10.77 10.08
CA ASN A 102 -4.27 -9.80 9.20
C ASN A 102 -5.31 -9.34 8.17
N VAL A 103 -5.40 -8.04 7.92
CA VAL A 103 -6.23 -7.48 6.85
C VAL A 103 -5.33 -6.98 5.72
N LEU A 104 -5.42 -7.65 4.57
CA LEU A 104 -4.84 -7.15 3.32
C LEU A 104 -5.81 -6.15 2.71
N TYR A 105 -5.30 -5.08 2.11
CA TYR A 105 -6.15 -4.17 1.34
C TYR A 105 -5.79 -4.18 -0.14
N VAL A 106 -6.80 -4.20 -1.00
CA VAL A 106 -6.67 -3.81 -2.39
C VAL A 106 -7.39 -2.48 -2.59
N VAL A 107 -6.68 -1.51 -3.13
CA VAL A 107 -7.15 -0.14 -3.33
C VAL A 107 -7.07 0.17 -4.82
N ASP A 108 -8.20 0.51 -5.43
CA ASP A 108 -8.28 0.93 -6.82
C ASP A 108 -8.13 2.46 -6.88
N LEU A 109 -6.96 2.94 -7.30
CA LEU A 109 -6.60 4.35 -7.40
C LEU A 109 -6.43 4.72 -8.87
N GLU A 110 -7.47 5.29 -9.46
CA GLU A 110 -7.46 5.64 -10.90
C GLU A 110 -7.20 4.38 -11.74
N ASP A 111 -6.13 4.36 -12.54
CA ASP A 111 -5.73 3.21 -13.36
C ASP A 111 -4.67 2.31 -12.67
N VAL A 112 -4.36 2.59 -11.41
CA VAL A 112 -3.35 1.88 -10.62
C VAL A 112 -4.04 1.11 -9.48
N ARG A 113 -3.84 -0.21 -9.46
CA ARG A 113 -4.32 -1.05 -8.36
C ARG A 113 -3.20 -1.33 -7.36
N LEU A 114 -3.41 -0.88 -6.13
CA LEU A 114 -2.47 -1.03 -5.03
C LEU A 114 -2.89 -2.18 -4.11
N GLY A 115 -1.96 -3.09 -3.82
CA GLY A 115 -2.08 -4.09 -2.77
C GLY A 115 -1.27 -3.69 -1.54
N VAL A 116 -1.86 -3.81 -0.35
CA VAL A 116 -1.19 -3.62 0.95
C VAL A 116 -1.25 -4.94 1.68
N LEU A 117 -0.09 -5.57 1.91
CA LEU A 117 -0.01 -6.95 2.39
C LEU A 117 -0.26 -7.10 3.90
N GLY A 118 0.03 -6.06 4.68
CA GLY A 118 0.04 -6.15 6.13
C GLY A 118 1.06 -7.17 6.64
N TYR A 119 0.66 -8.01 7.59
CA TYR A 119 1.52 -9.01 8.23
C TYR A 119 0.88 -10.41 8.16
N PRO A 120 0.95 -11.09 7.01
CA PRO A 120 0.39 -12.43 6.88
C PRO A 120 1.10 -13.41 7.84
N GLY A 121 0.34 -14.37 8.39
CA GLY A 121 0.87 -15.39 9.31
C GLY A 121 1.10 -16.77 8.69
N HIS A 122 0.60 -16.99 7.47
CA HIS A 122 0.79 -18.20 6.67
C HIS A 122 0.64 -17.85 5.16
N GLU A 123 0.91 -18.79 4.27
CA GLU A 123 0.68 -18.60 2.82
C GLU A 123 -0.77 -18.24 2.50
N LEU A 124 -0.98 -17.38 1.50
CA LEU A 124 -2.33 -16.99 1.10
C LEU A 124 -3.05 -18.14 0.40
N SER A 125 -4.25 -18.47 0.85
CA SER A 125 -5.09 -19.47 0.18
C SER A 125 -5.44 -19.04 -1.25
N ALA A 126 -5.73 -20.00 -2.12
CA ALA A 126 -6.16 -19.73 -3.49
C ALA A 126 -7.39 -18.80 -3.56
N GLN A 127 -8.31 -18.92 -2.58
CA GLN A 127 -9.48 -18.03 -2.48
C GLN A 127 -9.06 -16.58 -2.18
N VAL A 128 -8.12 -16.38 -1.24
CA VAL A 128 -7.60 -15.05 -0.92
C VAL A 128 -6.84 -14.47 -2.12
N MET A 129 -6.02 -15.26 -2.80
CA MET A 129 -5.32 -14.86 -4.02
C MET A 129 -6.29 -14.43 -5.14
N GLN A 130 -7.38 -15.18 -5.33
CA GLN A 130 -8.43 -14.83 -6.29
C GLN A 130 -9.13 -13.52 -5.91
N GLN A 131 -9.40 -13.30 -4.63
CA GLN A 131 -10.01 -12.06 -4.14
C GLN A 131 -9.07 -10.86 -4.33
N ILE A 132 -7.76 -11.01 -4.11
CA ILE A 132 -6.78 -9.95 -4.35
C ILE A 132 -6.80 -9.59 -5.85
N GLY A 133 -6.70 -10.62 -6.70
CA GLY A 133 -6.61 -10.48 -8.15
C GLY A 133 -5.29 -9.86 -8.58
N LYS A 134 -5.25 -9.34 -9.81
CA LYS A 134 -4.07 -8.61 -10.30
C LYS A 134 -3.85 -7.36 -9.48
N ILE A 135 -2.60 -7.04 -9.17
CA ILE A 135 -2.18 -5.79 -8.53
C ILE A 135 -1.03 -5.17 -9.33
N ASP A 136 -1.03 -3.85 -9.47
CA ASP A 136 0.05 -3.14 -10.16
C ASP A 136 1.22 -2.88 -9.21
N VAL A 137 0.89 -2.46 -7.98
CA VAL A 137 1.86 -2.09 -6.94
C VAL A 137 1.55 -2.88 -5.68
N LEU A 138 2.55 -3.53 -5.09
CA LEU A 138 2.45 -4.22 -3.80
C LEU A 138 3.29 -3.47 -2.76
N ILE A 139 2.68 -3.06 -1.66
CA ILE A 139 3.38 -2.56 -0.47
C ILE A 139 3.59 -3.71 0.51
N VAL A 140 4.84 -3.91 0.89
CA VAL A 140 5.28 -4.90 1.87
C VAL A 140 6.08 -4.19 2.96
N ASP A 141 5.60 -4.23 4.19
CA ASP A 141 6.44 -3.90 5.34
C ASP A 141 7.33 -5.10 5.64
N GLY A 142 8.65 -4.93 5.47
CA GLY A 142 9.64 -5.98 5.69
C GLY A 142 9.91 -6.27 7.15
N SER A 143 9.26 -5.62 8.13
CA SER A 143 9.39 -5.99 9.55
C SER A 143 8.92 -7.42 9.83
N THR A 144 9.34 -7.92 11.00
CA THR A 144 9.08 -9.30 11.43
C THR A 144 7.60 -9.63 11.38
N THR A 145 7.24 -10.55 10.49
CA THR A 145 5.96 -11.23 10.45
C THR A 145 6.08 -12.56 11.19
N ASN A 146 4.97 -13.28 11.35
CA ASN A 146 5.00 -14.67 11.82
C ASN A 146 5.47 -15.65 10.72
N LEU A 147 5.74 -15.16 9.51
CA LEU A 147 6.24 -15.94 8.37
C LEU A 147 7.76 -15.94 8.31
N GLU A 148 8.31 -17.03 7.82
CA GLU A 148 9.71 -17.07 7.43
C GLU A 148 9.95 -16.26 6.15
N ILE A 149 11.18 -15.77 5.96
CA ILE A 149 11.53 -14.86 4.86
C ILE A 149 11.29 -15.50 3.48
N ASN A 150 11.55 -16.80 3.34
CA ASN A 150 11.31 -17.57 2.11
C ASN A 150 9.82 -17.68 1.78
N GLU A 151 8.94 -17.82 2.79
CA GLU A 151 7.49 -17.86 2.61
C GLU A 151 6.96 -16.50 2.15
N LEU A 152 7.43 -15.42 2.76
CA LEU A 152 7.10 -14.06 2.33
C LEU A 152 7.58 -13.79 0.89
N ALA A 153 8.80 -14.22 0.54
CA ALA A 153 9.31 -14.07 -0.82
C ALA A 153 8.50 -14.90 -1.85
N SER A 154 8.08 -16.12 -1.49
CA SER A 154 7.19 -16.95 -2.31
C SER A 154 5.84 -16.26 -2.56
N MET A 155 5.28 -15.65 -1.52
CA MET A 155 4.03 -14.89 -1.61
C MET A 155 4.15 -13.67 -2.53
N ILE A 156 5.22 -12.88 -2.40
CA ILE A 156 5.49 -11.73 -3.28
C ILE A 156 5.58 -12.16 -4.74
N ARG A 157 6.25 -13.29 -5.03
CA ARG A 157 6.33 -13.84 -6.39
C ARG A 157 4.95 -14.26 -6.92
N SER A 158 4.16 -14.93 -6.09
CA SER A 158 2.83 -15.46 -6.46
C SER A 158 1.80 -14.37 -6.74
N LEU A 159 1.97 -13.18 -6.14
CA LEU A 159 1.10 -12.03 -6.39
C LEU A 159 1.38 -11.35 -7.74
N GLU A 160 2.51 -11.65 -8.38
CA GLU A 160 2.87 -11.17 -9.73
C GLU A 160 2.75 -9.65 -9.92
N SER A 161 2.95 -8.86 -8.86
CA SER A 161 2.85 -7.41 -8.91
C SER A 161 3.96 -6.81 -9.77
N LYS A 162 3.66 -5.74 -10.53
CA LYS A 162 4.66 -5.09 -11.40
C LYS A 162 5.66 -4.25 -10.62
N ILE A 163 5.23 -3.64 -9.52
CA ILE A 163 6.10 -2.90 -8.61
C ILE A 163 5.93 -3.49 -7.20
N VAL A 164 7.03 -3.82 -6.54
CA VAL A 164 7.05 -4.21 -5.13
C VAL A 164 7.80 -3.13 -4.35
N LEU A 165 7.11 -2.48 -3.43
CA LEU A 165 7.66 -1.50 -2.50
C LEU A 165 7.89 -2.18 -1.16
N ILE A 166 9.15 -2.30 -0.76
CA ILE A 166 9.55 -2.92 0.51
C ILE A 166 10.06 -1.82 1.45
N SER A 167 9.72 -1.86 2.73
CA SER A 167 10.32 -0.99 3.76
C SER A 167 10.91 -1.80 4.92
N ASN A 168 11.62 -1.12 5.83
CA ASN A 168 12.05 -1.62 7.17
C ASN A 168 13.33 -2.50 7.21
N TYR A 169 13.91 -2.68 8.40
CA TYR A 169 15.28 -3.21 8.65
C TYR A 169 15.54 -4.64 8.16
N ASN A 170 14.53 -5.51 8.18
CA ASN A 170 14.65 -6.89 7.68
C ASN A 170 14.51 -6.96 6.13
N ALA A 171 14.25 -5.83 5.46
CA ALA A 171 14.18 -5.78 4.00
C ALA A 171 15.44 -6.32 3.34
N SER A 172 16.63 -6.12 3.92
CA SER A 172 17.88 -6.64 3.34
C SER A 172 17.87 -8.17 3.18
N LYS A 173 17.30 -8.91 4.14
CA LYS A 173 17.21 -10.38 4.03
C LYS A 173 16.17 -10.80 2.99
N LEU A 174 15.02 -10.11 2.98
CA LEU A 174 13.98 -10.35 1.99
C LEU A 174 14.45 -10.05 0.57
N LEU A 175 15.21 -8.98 0.37
CA LEU A 175 15.81 -8.62 -0.92
C LEU A 175 16.78 -9.71 -1.40
N VAL A 176 17.64 -10.22 -0.52
CA VAL A 176 18.53 -11.35 -0.84
C VAL A 176 17.74 -12.58 -1.24
N GLU A 177 16.68 -12.93 -0.49
CA GLU A 177 15.82 -14.07 -0.81
C GLU A 177 15.06 -13.88 -2.14
N LEU A 178 14.71 -12.64 -2.48
CA LEU A 178 14.14 -12.26 -3.78
C LEU A 178 15.19 -12.23 -4.91
N GLY A 179 16.46 -12.48 -4.61
CA GLY A 179 17.56 -12.47 -5.59
C GLY A 179 18.08 -11.08 -5.95
N ILE A 180 17.69 -10.05 -5.18
CA ILE A 180 18.06 -8.65 -5.41
C ILE A 180 19.35 -8.34 -4.65
N LYS A 181 20.45 -8.19 -5.40
CA LYS A 181 21.77 -7.83 -4.86
C LYS A 181 21.93 -6.34 -4.64
N GLU A 182 21.37 -5.53 -5.53
CA GLU A 182 21.47 -4.07 -5.54
C GLU A 182 20.06 -3.49 -5.68
N PRO A 183 19.35 -3.23 -4.56
CA PRO A 183 18.02 -2.68 -4.61
C PRO A 183 18.06 -1.23 -5.12
N THR A 184 17.03 -0.82 -5.87
CA THR A 184 16.77 0.60 -6.08
C THR A 184 16.25 1.18 -4.76
N ILE A 185 16.94 2.18 -4.22
CA ILE A 185 16.57 2.82 -2.94
C ILE A 185 15.99 4.19 -3.23
N GLU A 186 14.78 4.45 -2.74
CA GLU A 186 14.06 5.70 -2.96
C GLU A 186 13.36 6.17 -1.68
N LYS A 187 13.15 7.48 -1.53
CA LYS A 187 12.31 8.01 -0.43
C LYS A 187 10.82 7.99 -0.76
N LYS A 188 10.54 8.07 -2.06
CA LYS A 188 9.19 8.13 -2.62
C LYS A 188 9.20 7.63 -4.05
N ILE A 189 8.03 7.24 -4.54
CA ILE A 189 7.83 6.90 -5.94
C ILE A 189 6.60 7.61 -6.49
N SER A 190 6.72 8.11 -7.71
CA SER A 190 5.63 8.62 -8.52
C SER A 190 5.31 7.60 -9.61
N ILE A 191 4.04 7.21 -9.70
CA ILE A 191 3.56 6.14 -10.57
C ILE A 191 2.51 6.71 -11.49
N THR A 192 2.70 6.45 -12.78
CA THR A 192 1.71 6.68 -13.84
C THR A 192 1.49 5.34 -14.52
N LYS A 193 0.28 5.03 -14.96
CA LYS A 193 -0.01 3.74 -15.61
C LYS A 193 0.93 3.45 -16.80
N SER A 194 1.28 4.47 -17.57
CA SER A 194 2.23 4.38 -18.70
C SER A 194 3.67 4.02 -18.30
N ASN A 195 4.04 4.23 -17.03
CA ASN A 195 5.40 4.03 -16.52
C ASN A 195 5.57 2.68 -15.82
N ILE A 196 4.52 1.86 -15.78
CA ILE A 196 4.58 0.51 -15.21
C ILE A 196 5.12 -0.43 -16.30
N SER A 197 6.32 -0.95 -16.09
CA SER A 197 6.94 -1.92 -17.00
C SER A 197 6.29 -3.29 -16.95
N GLU A 198 6.52 -4.10 -17.98
CA GLU A 198 6.13 -5.51 -17.96
C GLU A 198 6.95 -6.32 -16.95
N ASP A 199 8.24 -5.98 -16.83
CA ASP A 199 9.16 -6.57 -15.85
C ASP A 199 8.85 -6.07 -14.44
N GLN A 200 8.96 -6.98 -13.46
CA GLN A 200 8.78 -6.64 -12.05
C GLN A 200 9.94 -5.79 -11.54
N LYS A 201 9.63 -4.65 -10.93
CA LYS A 201 10.58 -3.77 -10.26
C LYS A 201 10.41 -3.87 -8.75
N ILE A 202 11.49 -4.17 -8.04
CA ILE A 202 11.52 -4.20 -6.57
C ILE A 202 12.29 -2.96 -6.09
N ILE A 203 11.68 -2.19 -5.19
CA ILE A 203 12.20 -0.91 -4.70
C ILE A 203 12.18 -0.94 -3.18
N LEU A 204 13.30 -0.57 -2.59
CA LEU A 204 13.44 -0.37 -1.16
C LEU A 204 13.12 1.09 -0.84
N LEU A 205 12.12 1.33 0.00
CA LEU A 205 11.80 2.66 0.49
C LEU A 205 12.52 2.93 1.82
N GLU A 206 13.40 3.94 1.81
CA GLU A 206 14.19 4.36 2.97
C GLU A 206 14.23 5.90 3.09
N ASN A 207 14.49 6.40 4.30
CA ASN A 207 14.46 7.83 4.63
C ASN A 207 15.85 8.45 4.70
#